data_AF-A0A7W1V2P8-F1
#
_entry.id   AF-A0A7W1V2P8-F1
#
_cell.length_a   1.000
_cell.length_b   1.000
_cell.length_c   1.000
_cell.angle_alpha   90.00
_cell.angle_beta   90.00
_cell.angle_gamma   90.00
#
_symmetry.space_group_name_H-M   'P 1'
#
loop_
_entity.id
_entity.type
_entity.pdbx_description
1 polymer ?
#
loop_
_entity_poly.entity_id
_entity_poly.type
_entity_poly.pdbx_seq_one_letter_code
_entity_poly.pdbx_strand_id
1 'polypeptide(L)'
;MGGEVRLAAVPGAKESDVYLQQLRLPLNDGQNEFEDALMVLAKLMSDALNEGPIGRALATKVPDEKGISKFNRFFTTQGYPHVERDITYLRRIQELRSRVTAHLKGSDYQKMLTKNVGTDRGIEAIQVLLKEGLTFLTDLAAWVTSDVDQADDGEDIDGSGD
;
A
#
# COMPACT_ATOMS: atom_id res chain seq x y z
N MET A 1 -4.17 30.44 0.18
CA MET A 1 -2.85 29.86 -0.15
C MET A 1 -2.95 28.35 0.01
N GLY A 2 -3.56 27.67 -0.96
CA GLY A 2 -3.58 26.21 -1.04
C GLY A 2 -2.38 25.78 -1.86
N GLY A 3 -1.39 25.17 -1.22
CA GLY A 3 -0.22 24.65 -1.92
C GLY A 3 -0.61 23.40 -2.69
N GLU A 4 -0.46 23.43 -4.02
CA GLU A 4 -0.51 22.25 -4.87
C GLU A 4 0.42 21.16 -4.33
N VAL A 5 -0.14 20.10 -3.74
CA VAL A 5 0.62 18.87 -3.50
C VAL A 5 0.54 18.06 -4.79
N ARG A 6 1.41 18.39 -5.75
CA ARG A 6 1.66 17.50 -6.87
C ARG A 6 2.29 16.23 -6.30
N LEU A 7 1.58 15.12 -6.35
CA LEU A 7 2.12 13.80 -6.06
C LEU A 7 3.13 13.46 -7.18
N ALA A 8 4.35 14.00 -7.06
CA ALA A 8 5.41 13.77 -8.02
C ALA A 8 5.61 12.26 -8.19
N ALA A 9 5.67 11.82 -9.45
CA ALA A 9 5.87 10.45 -9.88
C ALA A 9 6.71 9.65 -8.88
N VAL A 10 6.15 8.52 -8.40
CA VAL A 10 6.73 7.63 -7.39
C VAL A 10 8.23 7.42 -7.68
N PRO A 11 9.14 8.08 -6.94
CA PRO A 11 10.57 7.91 -7.17
C PRO A 11 10.96 6.59 -6.49
N GLY A 12 10.85 5.51 -7.25
CA GLY A 12 11.12 4.14 -6.79
C GLY A 12 11.22 3.09 -7.90
N ALA A 13 10.86 3.44 -9.14
CA ALA A 13 10.74 2.51 -10.28
C ALA A 13 11.99 1.64 -10.56
N LYS A 14 13.19 2.08 -10.17
CA LYS A 14 14.43 1.31 -10.39
C LYS A 14 14.68 0.20 -9.37
N GLU A 15 14.16 0.32 -8.14
CA GLU A 15 14.31 -0.74 -7.12
C GLU A 15 13.14 -1.73 -7.14
N SER A 16 11.94 -1.27 -7.49
CA SER A 16 10.75 -2.13 -7.64
C SER A 16 10.94 -3.24 -8.68
N ASP A 17 11.72 -2.99 -9.73
CA ASP A 17 12.01 -3.96 -10.78
C ASP A 17 12.79 -5.18 -10.24
N VAL A 18 13.69 -4.95 -9.28
CA VAL A 18 14.45 -6.02 -8.61
C VAL A 18 13.52 -6.88 -7.75
N TYR A 19 12.54 -6.29 -7.06
CA TYR A 19 11.60 -7.04 -6.22
C TYR A 19 10.56 -7.80 -7.04
N LEU A 20 10.11 -7.26 -8.17
CA LEU A 20 9.25 -7.98 -9.11
C LEU A 20 9.96 -9.21 -9.69
N GLN A 21 11.25 -9.11 -10.00
CA GLN A 21 12.06 -10.25 -10.45
C GLN A 21 12.32 -11.28 -9.35
N GLN A 22 12.33 -10.86 -8.09
CA GLN A 22 12.53 -11.73 -6.92
C GLN A 22 11.24 -12.37 -6.41
N LEU A 23 10.07 -11.86 -6.81
CA LEU A 23 8.78 -12.41 -6.41
C LEU A 23 8.58 -13.79 -7.05
N ARG A 24 8.95 -14.83 -6.30
CA ARG A 24 8.70 -16.22 -6.66
C ARG A 24 7.36 -16.65 -6.07
N LEU A 25 6.50 -17.23 -6.89
CA LEU A 25 5.31 -17.91 -6.37
C LEU A 25 5.77 -19.23 -5.73
N PRO A 26 5.38 -19.53 -4.49
CA PRO A 26 5.64 -20.84 -3.90
C PRO A 26 5.03 -21.90 -4.80
N LEU A 27 5.83 -22.89 -5.22
CA LEU A 27 5.33 -24.01 -6.02
C LEU A 27 4.89 -25.18 -5.13
N ASN A 28 5.29 -25.14 -3.85
CA ASN A 28 4.97 -26.11 -2.84
C ASN A 28 4.46 -25.41 -1.56
N ASP A 29 3.82 -26.15 -0.66
CA ASP A 29 3.38 -25.64 0.66
C ASP A 29 4.54 -25.50 1.67
N GLY A 30 5.77 -25.33 1.17
CA GLY A 30 6.96 -25.16 1.98
C GLY A 30 6.92 -23.83 2.72
N GLN A 31 7.02 -23.87 4.05
CA GLN A 31 7.03 -22.69 4.91
C GLN A 31 8.09 -21.65 4.46
N ASN A 32 9.30 -22.09 4.11
CA ASN A 32 10.38 -21.19 3.71
C ASN A 32 10.06 -20.45 2.40
N GLU A 33 9.52 -21.13 1.38
CA GLU A 33 9.15 -20.51 0.11
C GLU A 33 8.04 -19.47 0.30
N PHE A 34 7.05 -19.78 1.14
CA PHE A 34 5.99 -18.84 1.49
C PHE A 34 6.52 -17.62 2.24
N GLU A 35 7.40 -17.83 3.22
CA GLU A 35 8.02 -16.77 4.00
C GLU A 35 8.87 -15.82 3.14
N ASP A 36 9.66 -16.37 2.22
CA ASP A 36 10.46 -15.60 1.26
C ASP A 36 9.57 -14.77 0.33
N ALA A 37 8.52 -15.37 -0.24
CA ALA A 37 7.57 -14.67 -1.10
C ALA A 37 6.85 -13.53 -0.36
N LEU A 38 6.43 -13.78 0.88
CA LEU A 38 5.79 -12.79 1.73
C LEU A 38 6.73 -11.63 2.09
N MET A 39 8.02 -11.91 2.35
CA MET A 39 9.01 -10.87 2.59
C MET A 39 9.20 -9.96 1.38
N VAL A 40 9.29 -10.53 0.18
CA VAL A 40 9.39 -9.75 -1.07
C VAL A 40 8.14 -8.92 -1.29
N LEU A 41 6.95 -9.49 -1.10
CA LEU A 41 5.68 -8.77 -1.22
C LEU A 41 5.60 -7.60 -0.24
N ALA A 42 5.92 -7.83 1.03
CA ALA A 42 5.89 -6.78 2.04
C ALA A 42 6.85 -5.63 1.72
N LYS A 43 8.01 -5.96 1.12
CA LYS A 43 8.96 -4.95 0.67
C LYS A 43 8.43 -4.17 -0.53
N LEU A 44 7.85 -4.85 -1.52
CA LEU A 44 7.25 -4.21 -2.69
C LEU A 44 6.11 -3.26 -2.29
N MET A 45 5.25 -3.65 -1.35
CA MET A 45 4.21 -2.78 -0.80
C MET A 45 4.79 -1.59 -0.04
N SER A 46 5.86 -1.80 0.74
CA SER A 46 6.51 -0.71 1.48
C SER A 46 7.21 0.28 0.55
N ASP A 47 7.86 -0.18 -0.51
CA ASP A 47 8.62 0.66 -1.44
C ASP A 47 7.68 1.39 -2.43
N ALA A 48 6.54 0.79 -2.79
CA ALA A 48 5.47 1.47 -3.50
C ALA A 48 4.91 2.66 -2.69
N LEU A 49 4.97 2.56 -1.36
CA LEU A 49 4.44 3.53 -0.41
C LEU A 49 5.56 4.40 0.18
N ASN A 50 6.01 5.37 -0.62
CA ASN A 50 7.04 6.30 -0.18
C ASN A 50 6.52 7.26 0.92
N GLU A 51 6.92 7.05 2.17
CA GLU A 51 6.54 7.90 3.32
C GLU A 51 7.05 9.35 3.20
N GLY A 52 8.14 9.57 2.47
CA GLY A 52 8.82 10.87 2.39
C GLY A 52 7.93 11.99 1.83
N PRO A 53 7.37 11.83 0.61
CA PRO A 53 6.40 12.77 0.05
C PRO A 53 5.15 12.97 0.91
N ILE A 54 4.63 11.92 1.54
CA ILE A 54 3.41 11.97 2.36
C ILE A 54 3.62 12.81 3.62
N GLY A 55 4.78 12.67 4.26
CA GLY A 55 5.14 13.50 5.41
C GLY A 55 5.24 15.00 5.08
N ARG A 56 5.49 15.37 3.81
CA ARG A 56 5.47 16.76 3.34
C ARG A 56 4.07 17.24 2.96
N ALA A 57 3.22 16.34 2.47
CA ALA A 57 1.83 16.64 2.13
C ALA A 57 0.96 16.90 3.37
N LEU A 58 1.31 16.31 4.51
CA LEU A 58 0.61 16.51 5.77
C LEU A 58 1.09 17.81 6.43
N ALA A 59 0.20 18.80 6.52
CA ALA A 59 0.47 20.11 7.13
C ALA A 59 0.89 20.02 8.61
N THR A 60 0.44 18.98 9.30
CA THR A 60 0.68 18.78 10.75
C THR A 60 1.46 17.51 10.99
N LYS A 61 2.56 17.62 11.75
CA LYS A 61 3.33 16.47 12.23
C LYS A 61 2.76 15.99 13.56
N VAL A 62 2.40 14.72 13.64
CA VAL A 62 2.02 14.06 14.90
C VAL A 62 3.27 13.35 15.46
N PRO A 63 3.68 13.64 16.72
CA PRO A 63 4.78 12.93 17.37
C PRO A 63 4.53 11.42 17.42
N ASP A 64 5.58 10.63 17.23
CA ASP A 64 5.57 9.15 17.30
C ASP A 64 4.59 8.43 16.35
N GLU A 65 4.13 9.12 15.31
CA GLU A 65 3.25 8.51 14.34
C GLU A 65 4.00 7.52 13.44
N LYS A 66 3.56 6.26 13.47
CA LYS A 66 4.09 5.18 12.62
C LYS A 66 3.61 5.30 11.17
N GLY A 67 4.35 4.71 10.24
CA GLY A 67 4.09 4.74 8.80
C GLY A 67 2.62 4.54 8.41
N ILE A 68 2.04 3.39 8.74
CA ILE A 68 0.62 3.09 8.42
C ILE A 68 -0.36 4.12 9.01
N SER A 69 -0.09 4.65 10.20
CA SER A 69 -0.94 5.70 10.79
C SER A 69 -0.87 7.00 9.98
N LYS A 70 0.31 7.37 9.46
CA LYS A 70 0.47 8.50 8.54
C LYS A 70 -0.33 8.29 7.26
N PHE A 71 -0.25 7.09 6.66
CA PHE A 71 -1.05 6.74 5.48
C PHE A 71 -2.55 6.87 5.75
N ASN A 72 -3.01 6.38 6.90
CA ASN A 72 -4.41 6.48 7.29
C ASN A 72 -4.86 7.94 7.38
N ARG A 73 -4.10 8.80 8.07
CA ARG A 73 -4.42 10.23 8.15
C ARG A 73 -4.43 10.87 6.76
N PHE A 74 -3.42 10.57 5.94
CA PHE A 74 -3.30 11.12 4.60
C PHE A 74 -4.51 10.74 3.74
N PHE A 75 -4.80 9.45 3.58
CA PHE A 75 -5.95 8.97 2.81
C PHE A 75 -7.27 9.53 3.31
N THR A 76 -7.46 9.62 4.63
CA THR A 76 -8.67 10.22 5.22
C THR A 76 -8.79 11.71 4.88
N THR A 77 -7.69 12.45 4.98
CA THR A 77 -7.67 13.90 4.73
C THR A 77 -7.86 14.24 3.26
N GLN A 78 -7.39 13.37 2.37
CA GLN A 78 -7.55 13.54 0.92
C GLN A 78 -8.87 12.95 0.39
N GLY A 79 -9.71 12.34 1.24
CA GLY A 79 -11.00 11.80 0.80
C GLY A 79 -10.91 10.53 -0.04
N TYR A 80 -9.84 9.75 0.09
CA TYR A 80 -9.69 8.49 -0.61
C TYR A 80 -10.82 7.50 -0.22
N PRO A 81 -11.59 6.93 -1.17
CA PRO A 81 -12.79 6.16 -0.84
C PRO A 81 -12.54 4.80 -0.17
N HIS A 82 -11.33 4.24 -0.27
CA HIS A 82 -11.02 2.89 0.19
C HIS A 82 -10.08 2.83 1.40
N VAL A 83 -10.04 3.89 2.23
CA VAL A 83 -9.13 3.99 3.38
C VAL A 83 -9.17 2.73 4.26
N GLU A 84 -10.36 2.31 4.70
CA GLU A 84 -10.49 1.21 5.66
C GLU A 84 -9.94 -0.11 5.09
N ARG A 85 -10.29 -0.42 3.84
CA ARG A 85 -9.84 -1.62 3.12
C ARG A 85 -8.31 -1.66 3.04
N ASP A 86 -7.71 -0.57 2.58
CA ASP A 86 -6.29 -0.55 2.24
C ASP A 86 -5.40 -0.39 3.48
N ILE A 87 -5.85 0.36 4.49
CA ILE A 87 -5.16 0.40 5.79
C ILE A 87 -5.23 -0.97 6.48
N THR A 88 -6.34 -1.68 6.39
CA THR A 88 -6.45 -3.05 6.91
C THR A 88 -5.49 -3.99 6.20
N TYR A 89 -5.41 -3.91 4.86
CA TYR A 89 -4.45 -4.66 4.06
C TYR A 89 -2.99 -4.40 4.48
N LEU A 90 -2.59 -3.13 4.60
CA LEU A 90 -1.21 -2.77 4.98
C LEU A 90 -0.84 -3.25 6.39
N ARG A 91 -1.77 -3.14 7.35
CA ARG A 91 -1.55 -3.65 8.72
C ARG A 91 -1.34 -5.15 8.71
N ARG A 92 -2.11 -5.86 7.88
CA ARG A 92 -2.02 -7.30 7.71
C ARG A 92 -0.68 -7.73 7.15
N ILE A 93 -0.22 -7.09 6.08
CA ILE A 93 1.11 -7.34 5.50
C ILE A 93 2.23 -7.07 6.52
N GLN A 94 2.13 -5.99 7.31
CA GLN A 94 3.13 -5.69 8.33
C GLN A 94 3.13 -6.71 9.48
N GLU A 95 1.95 -7.15 9.93
CA GLU A 95 1.83 -8.21 10.93
C GLU A 95 2.47 -9.51 10.41
N LEU A 96 2.09 -9.95 9.21
CA LEU A 96 2.66 -11.12 8.54
C LEU A 96 4.18 -11.05 8.49
N ARG A 97 4.75 -9.93 8.01
CA ARG A 97 6.21 -9.72 7.95
C ARG A 97 6.88 -9.86 9.32
N SER A 98 6.35 -9.19 10.35
CA SER A 98 6.93 -9.23 11.70
C SER A 98 6.97 -10.66 12.29
N ARG A 99 5.97 -11.47 11.93
CA ARG A 99 5.79 -12.85 12.43
C ARG A 99 6.72 -13.83 11.74
N VAL A 100 6.94 -13.64 10.43
CA VAL A 100 7.93 -14.41 9.65
C VAL A 100 9.34 -14.19 10.20
N THR A 101 9.72 -12.94 10.45
CA THR A 101 11.05 -12.63 11.03
C THR A 101 11.25 -13.19 12.44
N ALA A 102 10.16 -13.49 13.16
CA ALA A 102 10.22 -14.08 14.50
C ALA A 102 10.42 -15.61 14.48
N HIS A 103 10.57 -16.24 13.31
CA HIS A 103 10.70 -17.69 13.13
C HIS A 103 9.68 -18.49 13.96
N LEU A 104 8.41 -18.08 13.92
CA LEU A 104 7.35 -18.76 14.64
C LEU A 104 7.23 -20.22 14.16
N LYS A 105 7.04 -21.13 15.13
CA LYS A 105 6.89 -22.58 14.86
C LYS A 105 5.54 -23.09 15.34
N GLY A 106 4.98 -24.05 14.62
CA GLY A 106 3.83 -24.83 15.07
C GLY A 106 2.52 -24.03 15.12
N SER A 107 1.82 -24.09 16.26
CA SER A 107 0.43 -23.60 16.40
C SER A 107 0.30 -22.08 16.29
N ASP A 108 1.31 -21.32 16.72
CA ASP A 108 1.27 -19.86 16.65
C ASP A 108 1.47 -19.34 15.22
N TYR A 109 2.24 -20.06 14.41
CA TYR A 109 2.34 -19.81 12.98
C TYR A 109 1.00 -20.05 12.27
N GLN A 110 0.34 -21.17 12.55
CA GLN A 110 -0.97 -21.48 11.96
C GLN A 110 -2.06 -20.49 12.39
N LYS A 111 -2.10 -20.08 13.67
CA LYS A 111 -3.05 -19.04 14.14
C LYS A 111 -2.83 -17.71 13.42
N MET A 112 -1.56 -17.34 13.23
CA MET A 112 -1.20 -16.14 12.48
C MET A 112 -1.67 -16.23 11.03
N LEU A 113 -1.42 -17.35 10.33
CA LEU A 113 -1.90 -17.53 8.97
C LEU A 113 -3.42 -17.47 8.91
N THR A 114 -4.13 -18.20 9.78
CA THR A 114 -5.60 -18.18 9.79
C THR A 114 -6.18 -16.80 10.03
N LYS A 115 -5.56 -15.99 10.90
CA LYS A 115 -5.98 -14.63 11.15
C LYS A 115 -5.85 -13.73 9.91
N ASN A 116 -4.80 -13.91 9.11
CA ASN A 116 -4.44 -12.97 8.04
C ASN A 116 -4.89 -13.44 6.64
N VAL A 117 -4.86 -14.75 6.37
CA VAL A 117 -5.19 -15.35 5.07
C VAL A 117 -6.26 -16.44 5.17
N GLY A 118 -6.97 -16.54 6.31
CA GLY A 118 -8.09 -17.46 6.46
C GLY A 118 -7.67 -18.92 6.29
N THR A 119 -8.33 -19.65 5.39
CA THR A 119 -7.99 -21.04 5.08
C THR A 119 -6.93 -21.19 4.00
N ASP A 120 -6.56 -20.10 3.31
CA ASP A 120 -5.62 -20.14 2.19
C ASP A 120 -4.21 -20.45 2.69
N ARG A 121 -3.47 -21.27 1.94
CA ARG A 121 -2.10 -21.69 2.29
C ARG A 121 -1.19 -21.64 1.08
N GLY A 122 0.12 -21.63 1.33
CA GLY A 122 1.15 -21.68 0.29
C GLY A 122 0.89 -20.67 -0.82
N ILE A 123 0.73 -21.17 -2.04
CA ILE A 123 0.50 -20.34 -3.23
C ILE A 123 -0.82 -19.56 -3.18
N GLU A 124 -1.90 -20.14 -2.64
CA GLU A 124 -3.22 -19.51 -2.61
C GLU A 124 -3.20 -18.26 -1.73
N ALA A 125 -2.56 -18.37 -0.57
CA ALA A 125 -2.39 -17.25 0.34
C ALA A 125 -1.59 -16.10 -0.30
N ILE A 126 -0.51 -16.42 -1.01
CA ILE A 126 0.28 -15.41 -1.74
C ILE A 126 -0.54 -14.78 -2.87
N GLN A 127 -1.32 -15.57 -3.61
CA GLN A 127 -2.19 -15.04 -4.67
C GLN A 127 -3.23 -14.07 -4.15
N VAL A 128 -3.86 -14.37 -3.00
CA VAL A 128 -4.83 -13.46 -2.37
C VAL A 128 -4.16 -12.16 -1.97
N LEU A 129 -3.02 -12.22 -1.27
CA LEU A 129 -2.29 -11.04 -0.83
C LEU A 129 -1.78 -10.18 -2.00
N LEU A 130 -1.40 -10.81 -3.11
CA LEU A 130 -1.00 -10.10 -4.34
C LEU A 130 -2.18 -9.44 -5.03
N LYS A 131 -3.32 -10.13 -5.17
CA LYS A 131 -4.53 -9.57 -5.78
C LYS A 131 -5.01 -8.35 -5.02
N GLU A 132 -5.06 -8.44 -3.70
CA GLU A 132 -5.44 -7.30 -2.86
C GLU A 132 -4.46 -6.14 -2.97
N GLY A 133 -3.16 -6.41 -3.02
CA GLY A 133 -2.13 -5.38 -3.25
C GLY A 133 -2.26 -4.71 -4.61
N LEU A 134 -2.56 -5.48 -5.66
CA LEU A 134 -2.79 -4.94 -7.00
C LEU A 134 -4.05 -4.08 -7.04
N THR A 135 -5.15 -4.52 -6.41
CA THR A 135 -6.38 -3.72 -6.29
C THR A 135 -6.09 -2.41 -5.57
N PHE A 136 -5.36 -2.45 -4.45
CA PHE A 136 -4.96 -1.25 -3.73
C PHE A 136 -4.19 -0.28 -4.63
N LEU A 137 -3.14 -0.74 -5.32
CA LEU A 137 -2.32 0.13 -6.17
C LEU A 137 -3.11 0.68 -7.37
N THR A 138 -3.99 -0.12 -7.95
CA THR A 138 -4.81 0.28 -9.11
C THR A 138 -5.83 1.33 -8.72
N ASP A 139 -6.53 1.14 -7.59
CA ASP A 139 -7.53 2.09 -7.11
C ASP A 139 -6.87 3.38 -6.63
N LEU A 140 -5.70 3.30 -5.99
CA LEU A 140 -4.93 4.48 -5.62
C LEU A 140 -4.48 5.28 -6.85
N ALA A 141 -4.01 4.60 -7.91
CA ALA A 141 -3.64 5.24 -9.16
C ALA A 141 -4.84 5.88 -9.84
N ALA A 142 -5.97 5.18 -9.92
CA ALA A 142 -7.21 5.66 -10.51
C ALA A 142 -7.72 6.92 -9.78
N TRP A 143 -7.70 6.90 -8.44
CA TRP A 143 -8.09 8.03 -7.61
C TRP A 143 -7.22 9.27 -7.88
N VAL A 144 -5.89 9.10 -7.93
CA VAL A 144 -4.97 10.22 -8.25
C VAL A 144 -5.23 10.76 -9.66
N THR A 145 -5.54 9.91 -10.64
CA THR A 145 -5.85 10.38 -12.01
C THR A 145 -7.22 11.04 -12.13
N SER A 146 -8.23 10.61 -11.35
CA SER A 146 -9.56 11.22 -11.37
C SER A 146 -9.63 12.58 -10.69
N ASP A 147 -8.69 12.87 -9.77
CA ASP A 147 -8.54 14.18 -9.13
C ASP A 147 -7.92 15.22 -10.08
N VAL A 148 -7.19 14.78 -11.12
CA VAL A 148 -6.56 15.68 -12.10
C VAL A 148 -7.59 16.26 -13.08
N ASP A 149 -8.62 15.49 -13.45
CA ASP A 149 -9.65 15.94 -14.40
C ASP A 149 -10.66 16.92 -13.80
N GLN A 150 -10.83 16.99 -12.47
CA GLN A 150 -11.75 17.94 -11.82
C GLN A 150 -11.15 19.33 -11.55
N ALA A 151 -9.83 19.50 -11.76
CA ALA A 151 -9.13 20.75 -11.46
C ALA A 151 -9.04 21.72 -12.65
N ASP A 152 -9.48 21.34 -13.85
CA ASP A 152 -9.35 22.11 -15.10
C ASP A 152 -10.64 22.83 -15.55
N ASP A 153 -11.79 22.58 -14.91
CA ASP A 153 -13.09 23.16 -15.30
C ASP A 153 -13.37 24.54 -14.65
N GLY A 154 -12.33 25.30 -14.30
CA GLY A 154 -12.41 26.46 -13.39
C GLY A 154 -11.96 27.81 -13.94
N GLU A 155 -11.57 27.94 -15.21
CA GLU A 155 -11.14 29.22 -15.77
C GLU A 155 -11.84 29.55 -17.10
N ASP A 156 -12.28 30.81 -17.21
CA ASP A 156 -12.84 31.52 -18.37
C ASP A 156 -14.35 31.45 -18.66
N ILE A 157 -15.13 32.25 -17.90
CA ILE A 157 -16.01 33.24 -18.56
C ILE A 157 -16.08 34.55 -17.75
N ASP A 158 -15.07 35.42 -17.89
CA ASP A 158 -15.29 36.86 -17.83
C ASP A 158 -15.79 37.30 -19.21
N GLY A 159 -17.09 37.63 -19.26
CA GLY A 159 -17.75 38.19 -20.43
C GLY A 159 -18.53 39.42 -20.02
N SER A 160 -17.81 40.50 -19.73
CA SER A 160 -18.33 41.86 -19.64
C SER A 160 -19.06 42.30 -20.94
N GLY A 161 -20.14 43.08 -20.79
CA GLY A 161 -20.83 43.84 -21.85
C GLY A 161 -22.32 43.50 -21.92
N ASP A 162 -23.27 44.43 -21.85
CA ASP A 162 -23.32 45.91 -21.87
C ASP A 162 -24.64 46.32 -21.19
#